data_AF-A0A522UG94-F1
#
_entry.id   AF-A0A522UG94-F1
#
_cell.length_a   1.000
_cell.length_b   1.000
_cell.length_c   1.000
_cell.angle_alpha   90.00
_cell.angle_beta   90.00
_cell.angle_gamma   90.00
#
_symmetry.space_group_name_H-M   'P 1'
#
loop_
_entity.id
_entity.type
_entity.pdbx_description
1 polymer ?
#
loop_
_entity_poly.entity_id
_entity_poly.type
_entity_poly.pdbx_seq_one_letter_code
_entity_poly.pdbx_strand_id
1 'polypeptide(L)' 'MNNTRIAFWGTSRISVIILDEMAQEGLLPSLIVTAPPREKGRGLEVT' A
#
# COMPACT_ATOMS: atom_id res chain seq x y z
N MET A 1 9.38 21.85 12.57
CA MET A 1 8.50 20.84 11.96
C MET A 1 9.34 20.01 11.01
N ASN A 2 9.51 18.71 11.25
CA ASN A 2 10.26 17.82 10.36
C ASN A 2 9.45 17.61 9.07
N ASN A 3 9.97 18.10 7.94
CA ASN A 3 9.35 17.94 6.63
C ASN A 3 9.89 16.68 5.92
N THR A 4 9.86 15.55 6.62
CA THR A 4 10.39 14.29 6.08
C THR A 4 9.43 13.76 5.03
N ARG A 5 9.85 13.78 3.75
CA ARG A 5 9.08 13.20 2.66
C ARG A 5 9.33 11.70 2.60
N ILE A 6 8.29 10.92 2.86
CA ILE A 6 8.33 9.46 2.85
C ILE A 6 7.64 8.95 1.57
N ALA A 7 8.28 8.02 0.88
CA ALA A 7 7.67 7.21 -0.17
C ALA A 7 7.53 5.78 0.34
N PHE A 8 6.32 5.23 0.29
CA PHE A 8 6.00 3.89 0.78
C PHE A 8 5.79 2.94 -0.41
N TRP A 9 6.46 1.78 -0.38
CA TRP A 9 6.36 0.76 -1.44
C TRP A 9 5.74 -0.51 -0.85
N GLY A 10 4.60 -0.92 -1.38
CA GLY A 10 3.88 -2.07 -0.83
C GLY A 10 2.61 -2.43 -1.57
N THR A 11 2.22 -3.69 -1.49
CA THR A 11 1.03 -4.24 -2.18
C THR A 11 0.38 -5.37 -1.40
N SER A 12 1.15 -6.14 -0.64
CA SER A 12 0.65 -7.28 0.12
C SER A 12 -0.16 -6.84 1.34
N ARG A 13 -0.86 -7.79 1.97
CA ARG A 13 -1.61 -7.51 3.20
C ARG A 13 -0.74 -6.95 4.33
N ILE A 14 0.50 -7.42 4.45
CA ILE A 14 1.44 -6.88 5.46
C ILE A 14 1.81 -5.43 5.16
N SER A 15 1.91 -5.03 3.88
CA SER A 15 2.13 -3.63 3.53
C SER A 15 1.00 -2.72 4.00
N VAL A 16 -0.25 -3.19 3.93
CA VAL A 16 -1.40 -2.43 4.43
C VAL A 16 -1.32 -2.25 5.95
N ILE A 17 -1.01 -3.32 6.69
CA ILE A 17 -0.85 -3.27 8.15
C ILE A 17 0.22 -2.24 8.53
N ILE A 18 1.37 -2.24 7.85
CA ILE A 18 2.43 -1.27 8.14
C ILE A 18 1.98 0.16 7.82
N LEU A 19 1.28 0.35 6.70
CA LEU A 19 0.77 1.68 6.32
C LEU A 19 -0.26 2.21 7.34
N ASP A 20 -1.09 1.34 7.91
CA ASP A 20 -2.04 1.69 8.96
C ASP A 20 -1.34 2.12 10.25
N GLU A 21 -0.31 1.38 10.70
CA GLU A 21 0.48 1.76 11.88
C GLU A 21 1.24 3.08 11.65
N MET A 22 1.82 3.28 10.46
CA MET A 22 2.44 4.56 10.11
C MET A 22 1.46 5.73 10.18
N ALA A 23 0.22 5.53 9.74
CA ALA A 23 -0.81 6.56 9.82
C ALA A 23 -1.21 6.87 11.28
N GLN A 24 -1.30 5.87 12.15
CA GLN A 24 -1.58 6.06 13.57
C GLN A 24 -0.49 6.87 14.28
N GLU A 25 0.77 6.67 13.91
CA GLU A 25 1.92 7.40 14.45
C GLU A 25 2.17 8.77 13.76
N GLY A 26 1.29 9.20 12.85
CA GLY A 26 1.42 10.48 12.14
C GLY A 26 2.53 10.53 11.09
N LEU A 27 3.03 9.36 10.64
CA LEU A 27 4.08 9.21 9.64
C LEU A 27 3.52 8.98 8.23
N LEU A 28 2.63 9.87 7.78
CA LEU A 28 1.96 9.70 6.49
C LEU A 28 2.93 9.84 5.29
N PRO A 29 3.01 8.83 4.40
CA PRO A 29 3.76 8.96 3.16
C PRO A 29 3.16 10.00 2.22
N SER A 30 4.02 10.77 1.56
CA SER A 30 3.62 11.68 0.48
C SER A 30 3.40 10.96 -0.85
N LEU A 31 3.85 9.72 -0.96
CA LEU A 31 3.72 8.88 -2.14
C LEU A 31 3.58 7.41 -1.72
N ILE A 32 2.63 6.70 -2.33
CA ILE A 32 2.45 5.25 -2.20
C ILE A 32 2.64 4.61 -3.56
N VAL A 33 3.55 3.65 -3.65
CA VAL A 33 3.81 2.85 -4.85
C VAL A 33 3.31 1.43 -4.59
N THR A 34 2.33 1.00 -5.39
CA THR A 34 1.72 -0.33 -5.32
C THR A 34 1.71 -0.97 -6.70
N ALA A 35 1.64 -2.29 -6.75
CA ALA A 35 1.46 -3.01 -8.00
C ALA A 35 0.13 -2.60 -8.66
N PRO A 36 0.07 -2.53 -9.99
CA PRO A 36 -1.18 -2.31 -10.68
C PRO A 36 -2.19 -3.40 -10.32
N PRO A 37 -3.50 -3.11 -10.38
CA PRO A 37 -4.53 -4.13 -10.24
C PRO A 37 -4.24 -5.29 -11.19
N ARG A 38 -4.22 -6.51 -10.67
CA ARG A 38 -4.19 -7.72 -11.49
C ARG A 38 -5.61 -8.27 -11.58
N GLU A 39 -5.93 -8.88 -12.71
CA GLU A 39 -7.14 -9.67 -12.85
C GLU A 39 -7.20 -10.69 -11.71
N LYS A 40 -8.33 -10.74 -11.01
CA LYS A 40 -8.54 -11.68 -9.91
C LYS A 40 -8.79 -13.07 -10.50
N GLY A 41 -8.05 -14.07 -10.05
CA GLY A 41 -8.28 -15.48 -10.40
C GLY A 41 -7.17 -16.09 -11.25
N ARG A 42 -7.46 -17.22 -11.90
CA ARG A 42 -6.57 -17.94 -12.84
C ARG A 42 -7.13 -17.93 -14.27
N GLY A 43 -7.93 -16.93 -14.63
CA GLY A 43 -8.76 -16.99 -15.83
C GLY A 43 -9.93 -17.97 -15.72
N LEU A 44 -10.44 -18.20 -14.50
CA LEU A 44 -11.69 -18.94 -14.31
C LEU A 44 -12.83 -17.99 -14.69
N GLU A 45 -13.33 -18.10 -15.91
CA GLU A 45 -14.67 -17.61 -16.23
C GLU A 45 -15.62 -18.22 -15.19
N VAL A 46 -16.31 -17.36 -14.44
CA VAL A 46 -17.46 -17.80 -13.65
C VAL A 46 -18.53 -18.15 -14.68
N THR A 47 -18.66 -19.42 -15.02
CA THR A 47 -19.81 -19.93 -15.79
C THR A 47 -21.07 -19.90 -14.92
#